data_AF-A0A1R1QPV2-F1
#
_entry.id   AF-A0A1R1QPV2-F1
#
_cell.length_a   1.000
_cell.length_b   1.000
_cell.length_c   1.000
_cell.angle_alpha   90.00
_cell.angle_beta   90.00
_cell.angle_gamma   90.00
#
_symmetry.space_group_name_H-M   'P 1'
#
loop_
_entity.id
_entity.type
_entity.pdbx_description
1 polymer ?
#
loop_
_entity_poly.entity_id
_entity_poly.type
_entity_poly.pdbx_seq_one_letter_code
_entity_poly.pdbx_strand_id
1 'polypeptide(L)'
;MSATQLTFLPPIDEKEVGNTIIRELKRYKALKVQLENRKEREAAGMNNLFPLLRDQHSLNELKVCQMDRALKQSLDDDELKIIKAKYLSPQKIKDIEIYMEMGLKKDKYYQIKRQAIYNLATALGII
;
A
#
# COMPACT_ATOMS: atom_id res chain seq x y z
N MET A 1 44.01 11.91 9.75
CA MET A 1 43.08 10.90 10.30
C MET A 1 41.85 10.90 9.40
N SER A 2 41.76 9.90 8.52
CA SER A 2 40.67 9.75 7.55
C SER A 2 39.39 9.37 8.28
N ALA A 3 38.36 10.21 8.17
CA ALA A 3 37.03 9.92 8.70
C ALA A 3 36.45 8.73 7.93
N THR A 4 36.33 7.59 8.60
CA THR A 4 35.70 6.39 8.06
C THR A 4 34.21 6.69 7.87
N GLN A 5 33.80 6.75 6.60
CA GLN A 5 32.44 7.01 6.17
C GLN A 5 31.49 5.92 6.71
N LEU A 6 30.46 6.35 7.46
CA LEU A 6 29.36 5.53 7.95
C LEU A 6 28.44 5.10 6.79
N THR A 7 28.81 4.07 6.03
CA THR A 7 27.89 3.42 5.08
C THR A 7 27.81 1.94 5.41
N PHE A 8 26.99 1.58 6.41
CA PHE A 8 26.82 0.20 6.90
C PHE A 8 25.63 -0.55 6.28
N LEU A 9 24.92 0.04 5.30
CA LEU A 9 23.80 -0.61 4.62
C LEU A 9 23.98 -0.60 3.11
N PRO A 10 23.62 -1.69 2.40
CA PRO A 10 23.60 -1.70 0.95
C PRO A 10 22.61 -0.64 0.43
N PRO A 11 22.89 -0.03 -0.74
CA PRO A 11 21.96 0.91 -1.34
C PRO A 11 20.61 0.24 -1.62
N ILE A 12 19.53 0.88 -1.22
CA ILE A 12 18.15 0.42 -1.46
C ILE A 12 17.76 0.76 -2.91
N ASP A 13 17.28 -0.22 -3.67
CA ASP A 13 16.71 0.02 -5.00
C ASP A 13 15.31 0.65 -4.86
N GLU A 14 15.22 1.97 -5.09
CA GLU A 14 13.93 2.71 -5.01
C GLU A 14 12.86 2.11 -5.93
N LYS A 15 13.26 1.56 -7.08
CA LYS A 15 12.34 0.98 -8.07
C LYS A 15 11.79 -0.34 -7.55
N GLU A 16 12.62 -1.15 -6.89
CA GLU A 16 12.19 -2.38 -6.23
C GLU A 16 11.21 -2.09 -5.09
N VAL A 17 11.52 -1.11 -4.22
CA VAL A 17 10.64 -0.66 -3.14
C VAL A 17 9.28 -0.22 -3.71
N GLY A 18 9.31 0.66 -4.72
CA GLY A 18 8.09 1.15 -5.36
C GLY A 18 7.26 0.04 -5.98
N ASN A 19 7.87 -0.89 -6.72
CA ASN A 19 7.17 -2.01 -7.32
C ASN A 19 6.57 -2.96 -6.29
N THR A 20 7.25 -3.16 -5.16
CA THR A 20 6.79 -4.00 -4.05
C THR A 20 5.56 -3.38 -3.39
N ILE A 21 5.60 -2.10 -3.04
CA ILE A 21 4.45 -1.38 -2.46
C ILE A 21 3.25 -1.36 -3.40
N ILE A 22 3.46 -1.06 -4.69
CA ILE A 22 2.38 -1.02 -5.67
C ILE A 22 1.70 -2.39 -5.79
N ARG A 23 2.47 -3.48 -5.69
CA ARG A 23 1.93 -4.85 -5.72
C ARG A 23 1.09 -5.15 -4.48
N GLU A 24 1.59 -4.81 -3.30
CA GLU A 24 0.85 -5.03 -2.05
C GLU A 24 -0.42 -4.17 -1.99
N LEU A 25 -0.40 -2.91 -2.45
CA LEU A 25 -1.61 -2.07 -2.55
C LEU A 25 -2.68 -2.67 -3.46
N LYS A 26 -2.29 -3.22 -4.61
CA LYS A 26 -3.24 -3.91 -5.51
C LYS A 26 -3.82 -5.16 -4.87
N ARG A 27 -2.98 -5.96 -4.20
CA ARG A 27 -3.42 -7.18 -3.50
C ARG A 27 -4.34 -6.85 -2.32
N TYR A 28 -4.04 -5.79 -1.58
CA TYR A 28 -4.84 -5.30 -0.46
C TYR A 28 -6.31 -5.08 -0.84
N LYS A 29 -6.61 -4.52 -2.03
CA LYS A 29 -8.00 -4.36 -2.50
C LYS A 29 -8.77 -5.69 -2.50
N ALA A 30 -8.15 -6.75 -3.03
CA ALA A 30 -8.76 -8.07 -3.07
C ALA A 30 -8.85 -8.70 -1.67
N LEU A 31 -7.83 -8.51 -0.82
CA LEU A 31 -7.85 -9.03 0.55
C LEU A 31 -8.91 -8.37 1.41
N LYS A 32 -9.17 -7.07 1.21
CA LYS A 32 -10.22 -6.34 1.94
C LYS A 32 -11.60 -6.91 1.63
N VAL A 33 -11.91 -7.10 0.35
CA VAL A 33 -13.16 -7.76 -0.09
C VAL A 33 -13.23 -9.19 0.42
N GLN A 34 -12.12 -9.95 0.40
CA GLN A 34 -12.08 -11.30 0.95
C GLN A 34 -12.42 -11.33 2.45
N LEU A 35 -11.96 -10.34 3.21
CA LEU A 35 -12.25 -10.22 4.64
C LEU A 35 -13.73 -9.92 4.89
N GLU A 36 -14.32 -9.00 4.12
CA GLU A 36 -15.76 -8.67 4.18
C GLU A 36 -16.62 -9.91 3.85
N ASN A 37 -16.36 -10.56 2.72
CA ASN A 37 -17.05 -11.79 2.30
C ASN A 37 -16.92 -12.93 3.33
N ARG A 38 -15.83 -12.96 4.11
CA ARG A 38 -15.65 -13.95 5.17
C ARG A 38 -16.57 -13.65 6.36
N LYS A 39 -16.61 -12.39 6.81
CA LYS A 39 -17.50 -11.97 7.90
C LYS A 39 -18.97 -12.22 7.56
N GLU A 40 -19.37 -11.97 6.32
CA GLU A 40 -20.73 -12.27 5.82
C GLU A 40 -21.04 -13.77 5.88
N ARG A 41 -20.10 -14.61 5.45
CA ARG A 41 -20.22 -16.08 5.50
C ARG A 41 -20.30 -16.63 6.92
N GLU A 42 -19.45 -16.12 7.81
CA GLU A 42 -19.46 -16.49 9.24
C GLU A 42 -20.79 -16.09 9.88
N ALA A 43 -21.30 -14.88 9.61
CA ALA A 43 -22.60 -14.42 10.10
C ALA A 43 -23.78 -15.25 9.56
N ALA A 44 -23.68 -15.77 8.34
CA ALA A 44 -24.67 -16.64 7.73
C ALA A 44 -24.50 -18.14 8.09
N GLY A 45 -23.46 -18.52 8.84
CA GLY A 45 -23.12 -19.92 9.12
C GLY A 45 -22.70 -20.73 7.89
N MET A 46 -22.29 -20.07 6.80
CA MET A 46 -21.94 -20.71 5.52
C MET A 46 -20.43 -20.81 5.31
N ASN A 47 -19.83 -21.89 5.82
CA ASN A 47 -18.36 -22.04 5.77
C ASN A 47 -17.82 -22.39 4.36
N ASN A 48 -18.65 -23.00 3.50
CA ASN A 48 -18.22 -23.60 2.22
C ASN A 48 -18.94 -23.03 0.99
N LEU A 49 -19.23 -21.72 0.96
CA LEU A 49 -19.91 -21.08 -0.18
C LEU A 49 -19.13 -21.21 -1.51
N PHE A 50 -17.79 -21.18 -1.43
CA PHE A 50 -16.89 -21.35 -2.58
C PHE A 50 -15.80 -22.38 -2.25
N PRO A 51 -15.28 -23.13 -3.24
CA PRO A 51 -14.16 -24.05 -3.04
C PRO A 51 -12.91 -23.34 -2.54
N LEU A 52 -12.23 -23.93 -1.54
CA LEU A 52 -10.98 -23.41 -0.98
C LEU A 52 -9.79 -24.23 -1.52
N LEU A 53 -8.90 -23.59 -2.28
CA LEU A 53 -7.69 -24.25 -2.79
C LEU A 53 -6.51 -24.16 -1.83
N ARG A 54 -6.48 -23.11 -0.98
CA ARG A 54 -5.44 -22.84 0.02
C ARG A 54 -6.05 -22.07 1.18
N ASP A 55 -5.80 -22.52 2.41
CA ASP A 55 -6.15 -21.75 3.59
C ASP A 55 -5.01 -20.78 3.96
N GLN A 56 -5.29 -19.49 3.86
CA GLN A 56 -4.40 -18.39 4.28
C GLN A 56 -5.19 -17.29 4.99
N HIS A 57 -6.31 -17.66 5.63
CA HIS A 57 -7.27 -16.68 6.15
C HIS A 57 -6.68 -15.74 7.18
N SER A 58 -5.94 -16.28 8.16
CA SER A 58 -5.26 -15.50 9.22
C SER A 58 -4.19 -14.57 8.67
N LEU A 59 -3.36 -15.05 7.75
CA LEU A 59 -2.30 -14.25 7.12
C LEU A 59 -2.88 -13.09 6.31
N ASN A 60 -3.91 -13.37 5.51
CA ASN A 60 -4.57 -12.35 4.68
C ASN A 60 -5.26 -11.27 5.53
N GLU A 61 -5.88 -11.67 6.63
CA GLU A 61 -6.49 -10.74 7.57
C GLU A 61 -5.45 -9.85 8.26
N LEU A 62 -4.34 -10.43 8.72
CA LEU A 62 -3.24 -9.65 9.29
C LEU A 62 -2.67 -8.65 8.28
N LYS A 63 -2.52 -9.04 7.01
CA LYS A 63 -2.11 -8.13 5.93
C LYS A 63 -3.09 -6.96 5.76
N VAL A 64 -4.40 -7.22 5.79
CA VAL A 64 -5.41 -6.15 5.71
C VAL A 64 -5.27 -5.19 6.89
N CYS A 65 -5.18 -5.72 8.12
CA CYS A 65 -5.05 -4.89 9.32
C CYS A 65 -3.78 -4.02 9.32
N GLN A 66 -2.64 -4.58 8.90
CA GLN A 66 -1.38 -3.83 8.81
C GLN A 66 -1.44 -2.75 7.72
N MET A 67 -2.00 -3.07 6.54
CA MET A 67 -2.14 -2.10 5.46
C MET A 67 -3.13 -0.98 5.81
N ASP A 68 -4.26 -1.31 6.45
CA ASP A 68 -5.21 -0.31 6.96
C ASP A 68 -4.53 0.65 7.95
N ARG A 69 -3.71 0.11 8.85
CA ARG A 69 -2.95 0.92 9.82
C ARG A 69 -1.91 1.79 9.12
N ALA A 70 -1.14 1.24 8.20
CA ALA A 70 -0.14 1.98 7.44
C ALA A 70 -0.79 3.14 6.67
N LEU A 71 -1.82 2.86 5.87
CA LEU A 71 -2.56 3.89 5.12
C LEU A 71 -3.14 4.99 6.03
N LYS A 72 -3.56 4.67 7.25
CA LYS A 72 -4.19 5.63 8.17
C LYS A 72 -3.20 6.42 9.01
N GLN A 73 -2.05 5.84 9.36
CA GLN A 73 -1.17 6.38 10.41
C GLN A 73 0.22 6.77 9.90
N SER A 74 0.67 6.25 8.76
CA SER A 74 1.99 6.57 8.21
C SER A 74 1.96 7.58 7.08
N LEU A 75 0.77 8.01 6.63
CA LEU A 75 0.60 8.95 5.53
C LEU A 75 -0.08 10.23 6.00
N ASP A 76 0.36 11.37 5.49
CA ASP A 76 -0.40 12.61 5.59
C ASP A 76 -1.58 12.64 4.59
N ASP A 77 -2.41 13.68 4.64
CA ASP A 77 -3.62 13.79 3.82
C ASP A 77 -3.32 13.85 2.31
N ASP A 78 -2.24 14.53 1.90
CA ASP A 78 -1.84 14.65 0.50
C ASP A 78 -1.27 13.32 -0.02
N GLU A 79 -0.42 12.69 0.76
CA GLU A 79 0.13 11.36 0.51
C GLU A 79 -1.00 10.33 0.36
N LEU A 80 -1.93 10.31 1.32
CA LEU A 80 -3.07 9.39 1.30
C LEU A 80 -3.98 9.65 0.10
N LYS A 81 -4.23 10.91 -0.26
CA LYS A 81 -5.04 11.27 -1.43
C LYS A 81 -4.39 10.76 -2.72
N ILE A 82 -3.08 10.95 -2.88
CA ILE A 82 -2.33 10.44 -4.04
C ILE A 82 -2.38 8.90 -4.09
N ILE A 83 -2.11 8.21 -2.98
CA ILE A 83 -2.12 6.74 -2.94
C ILE A 83 -3.51 6.19 -3.25
N LYS A 84 -4.57 6.78 -2.67
CA LYS A 84 -5.96 6.38 -2.94
C LYS A 84 -6.32 6.57 -4.41
N ALA A 85 -6.10 7.77 -4.96
CA ALA A 85 -6.44 8.08 -6.34
C ALA A 85 -5.66 7.19 -7.33
N LYS A 86 -4.36 6.97 -7.08
CA LYS A 86 -3.50 6.29 -8.04
C LYS A 86 -3.58 4.77 -8.00
N TYR A 87 -3.70 4.18 -6.81
CA TYR A 87 -3.48 2.75 -6.61
C TYR A 87 -4.70 2.01 -6.04
N LEU A 88 -5.54 2.69 -5.26
CA LEU A 88 -6.70 2.06 -4.62
C LEU A 88 -8.01 2.31 -5.39
N SER A 89 -8.09 3.37 -6.18
CA SER A 89 -9.24 3.66 -7.05
C SER A 89 -9.55 2.49 -8.00
N PRO A 90 -10.83 2.21 -8.30
CA PRO A 90 -11.19 1.29 -9.39
C PRO A 90 -10.82 1.85 -10.77
N GLN A 91 -10.73 3.17 -10.91
CA GLN A 91 -10.40 3.84 -12.16
C GLN A 91 -8.89 4.07 -12.28
N LYS A 92 -8.35 3.90 -13.49
CA LYS A 92 -6.95 4.19 -13.78
C LYS A 92 -6.79 5.67 -14.11
N ILE A 93 -6.55 6.48 -13.07
CA ILE A 93 -6.36 7.93 -13.21
C ILE A 93 -4.91 8.24 -13.62
N LYS A 94 -4.71 9.19 -14.52
CA LYS A 94 -3.37 9.63 -14.94
C LYS A 94 -2.73 10.53 -13.89
N ASP A 95 -1.40 10.51 -13.79
CA ASP A 95 -0.68 11.34 -12.81
C ASP A 95 -1.00 12.83 -13.01
N ILE A 96 -1.15 13.26 -14.28
CA ILE A 96 -1.56 14.64 -14.63
C ILE A 96 -2.93 15.03 -14.10
N GLU A 97 -3.91 14.13 -14.17
CA GLU A 97 -5.25 14.41 -13.66
C GLU A 97 -5.20 14.60 -12.14
N ILE A 98 -4.43 13.76 -11.43
CA ILE A 98 -4.29 13.84 -9.97
C ILE A 98 -3.64 15.15 -9.54
N TYR A 99 -2.47 15.51 -10.09
CA TYR A 99 -1.80 16.73 -9.63
C TYR A 99 -2.52 18.00 -10.08
N MET A 100 -3.25 17.98 -11.21
CA MET A 100 -4.09 19.10 -11.62
C MET A 100 -5.27 19.30 -10.67
N GLU A 101 -5.96 18.22 -10.30
CA GLU A 101 -7.07 18.25 -9.34
C GLU A 101 -6.61 18.72 -7.95
N MET A 102 -5.39 18.36 -7.54
CA MET A 102 -4.80 18.79 -6.28
C MET A 102 -4.16 20.19 -6.35
N GLY A 103 -4.12 20.86 -7.51
CA GLY A 103 -3.46 22.15 -7.67
C GLY A 103 -1.94 22.10 -7.45
N LEU A 104 -1.32 20.93 -7.64
CA LEU A 104 0.09 20.69 -7.41
C LEU A 104 0.92 20.85 -8.69
N LYS A 105 2.13 21.39 -8.53
CA LYS A 105 3.16 21.28 -9.56
C LYS A 105 3.60 19.81 -9.70
N LYS A 106 3.96 19.43 -10.93
CA LYS A 106 4.43 18.08 -11.27
C LYS A 106 5.51 17.55 -10.31
N ASP A 107 6.54 18.35 -10.04
CA ASP A 107 7.67 17.89 -9.21
C ASP A 107 7.27 17.66 -7.75
N LYS A 108 6.41 18.53 -7.21
CA LYS A 108 5.86 18.38 -5.86
C LYS A 108 5.02 17.12 -5.75
N TYR A 109 4.21 16.81 -6.76
CA TYR A 109 3.45 15.56 -6.83
C TYR A 109 4.36 14.33 -6.76
N TYR A 110 5.43 14.27 -7.57
CA TYR A 110 6.34 13.12 -7.56
C TYR A 110 7.13 13.01 -6.25
N GLN A 111 7.44 14.13 -5.60
CA GLN A 111 8.06 14.13 -4.27
C GLN A 111 7.14 13.52 -3.21
N ILE A 112 5.88 14.00 -3.11
CA ILE A 112 4.90 13.48 -2.14
C ILE A 112 4.62 12.00 -2.43
N LYS A 113 4.43 11.63 -3.70
CA LYS A 113 4.22 10.24 -4.10
C LYS A 113 5.37 9.32 -3.70
N ARG A 114 6.63 9.77 -3.89
CA ARG A 114 7.81 9.01 -3.46
C ARG A 114 7.82 8.86 -1.93
N GLN A 115 7.60 9.96 -1.19
CA GLN A 115 7.57 9.93 0.27
C GLN A 115 6.50 8.96 0.81
N ALA A 116 5.29 9.00 0.26
CA ALA A 116 4.21 8.09 0.62
C ALA A 116 4.60 6.61 0.44
N ILE A 117 5.26 6.28 -0.67
CA ILE A 117 5.74 4.92 -0.94
C ILE A 117 6.79 4.50 0.11
N TYR A 118 7.72 5.38 0.46
CA TYR A 118 8.73 5.10 1.49
C TYR A 118 8.10 4.94 2.88
N ASN A 119 7.18 5.81 3.25
CA ASN A 119 6.47 5.72 4.54
C ASN A 119 5.72 4.38 4.65
N LEU A 120 5.06 3.94 3.58
CA LEU A 120 4.41 2.62 3.53
C LEU A 120 5.43 1.47 3.62
N ALA A 121 6.57 1.58 2.93
CA ALA A 121 7.62 0.56 2.99
C ALA A 121 8.17 0.41 4.41
N THR A 122 8.47 1.51 5.08
CA THR A 122 8.91 1.51 6.48
C THR A 122 7.84 0.96 7.42
N ALA A 123 6.59 1.43 7.29
CA ALA A 123 5.48 1.01 8.15
C ALA A 123 5.14 -0.49 8.04
N LEU A 124 5.40 -1.08 6.86
CA LEU A 124 5.19 -2.50 6.58
C LEU A 124 6.46 -3.36 6.81
N GLY A 125 7.58 -2.76 7.21
CA GLY A 125 8.84 -3.45 7.46
C GLY A 125 9.50 -4.04 6.20
N ILE A 126 9.31 -3.38 5.05
CA ILE A 126 9.96 -3.76 3.77
C ILE A 126 11.37 -3.19 3.68
N ILE A 127 11.61 -2.05 4.36
CA ILE A 127 12.92 -1.38 4.49
C ILE A 127 13.17 -0.97 5.94
#